data_AF-A0A7F8QRL2-F1
#
_entry.id   AF-A0A7F8QRL2-F1
#
_cell.length_a   1.000
_cell.length_b   1.000
_cell.length_c   1.000
_cell.angle_alpha   90.00
_cell.angle_beta   90.00
_cell.angle_gamma   90.00
#
_symmetry.space_group_name_H-M   'P 1'
#
loop_
_entity.id
_entity.type
_entity.pdbx_description
1 polymer ?
#
loop_
_entity_poly.entity_id
_entity_poly.type
_entity_poly.pdbx_seq_one_letter_code
_entity_poly.pdbx_strand_id
1 'polypeptide(L)'
;MEPVASNIQVLLQAAEFLERRERGPVYRRRKRSPQASGALDSGRSVHNELEKRRRAQLKRCLEQLKQQMPLGPDCARYTTLSLLRWARTHIQKLEAQEQRARRLKEKLRSKRQSLRRQLERLREPAGPRADGLDSSGLSSERSDSDREEADVDVESLASGAEAELLRGFGAGREHSYSHGGSSWL
;
A
#
# COMPACT_ATOMS: atom_id res chain seq x y z
N MET A 1 -59.60 36.49 -40.19
CA MET A 1 -58.86 36.03 -38.98
C MET A 1 -59.29 34.59 -38.77
N GLU A 2 -58.50 33.65 -39.29
CA GLU A 2 -58.79 32.21 -39.16
C GLU A 2 -58.69 31.77 -37.69
N PRO A 3 -59.65 31.03 -37.13
CA PRO A 3 -59.54 30.54 -35.77
C PRO A 3 -58.43 29.48 -35.71
N VAL A 4 -57.38 29.76 -34.93
CA VAL A 4 -56.31 28.80 -34.67
C VAL A 4 -56.93 27.60 -33.96
N ALA A 5 -56.91 26.43 -34.62
CA ALA A 5 -57.48 25.21 -34.05
C ALA A 5 -56.81 24.91 -32.71
N SER A 6 -57.62 24.77 -31.66
CA SER A 6 -57.14 24.41 -30.32
C SER A 6 -56.41 23.07 -30.37
N ASN A 7 -55.36 22.89 -29.56
CA ASN A 7 -54.54 21.66 -29.53
C ASN A 7 -55.38 20.36 -29.47
N ILE A 8 -56.53 20.40 -28.82
CA ILE A 8 -57.48 19.28 -28.73
C ILE A 8 -58.09 18.93 -30.09
N GLN A 9 -58.43 19.92 -30.92
CA GLN A 9 -58.97 19.71 -32.27
C GLN A 9 -57.92 19.10 -33.20
N VAL A 10 -56.67 19.52 -33.08
CA VAL A 10 -55.55 18.93 -33.83
C VAL A 10 -55.35 17.46 -33.47
N LEU A 11 -55.44 17.13 -32.18
CA LEU A 11 -55.31 15.75 -31.71
C LEU A 11 -56.50 14.87 -32.13
N LEU A 12 -57.73 15.41 -32.09
CA LEU A 12 -58.92 14.70 -32.58
C LEU A 12 -58.85 14.46 -34.09
N GLN A 13 -58.41 15.45 -34.86
CA GLN A 13 -58.21 15.30 -36.30
C GLN A 13 -57.12 14.27 -36.64
N ALA A 14 -56.04 14.22 -35.84
CA ALA A 14 -55.02 13.20 -35.98
C ALA A 14 -55.53 11.79 -35.60
N ALA A 15 -56.39 11.68 -34.59
CA ALA A 15 -57.00 10.42 -34.18
C ALA A 15 -57.96 9.87 -35.25
N GLU A 16 -58.82 10.73 -35.82
CA GLU A 16 -59.69 10.36 -36.94
C GLU A 16 -58.89 9.91 -38.17
N PHE A 17 -57.73 10.52 -38.42
CA PHE A 17 -56.84 10.14 -39.50
C PHE A 17 -56.25 8.73 -39.30
N LEU A 18 -55.95 8.35 -38.06
CA LEU A 18 -55.46 7.00 -37.72
C LEU A 18 -56.58 5.95 -37.81
N GLU A 19 -57.78 6.24 -37.31
CA GLU A 19 -58.92 5.32 -37.42
C GLU A 19 -59.32 5.04 -38.88
N ARG A 20 -59.27 6.05 -39.75
CA ARG A 20 -59.52 5.88 -41.20
C ARG A 20 -58.47 5.01 -41.87
N ARG A 21 -57.23 5.00 -41.36
CA ARG A 21 -56.13 4.17 -41.86
C ARG A 21 -56.23 2.73 -41.39
N GLU A 22 -56.82 2.48 -40.23
CA GLU A 22 -57.02 1.12 -39.69
C GLU A 22 -58.26 0.42 -40.26
N ARG A 23 -59.23 1.17 -40.80
CA ARG A 23 -60.40 0.62 -41.52
C ARG A 23 -60.20 0.37 -43.03
N GLY A 24 -58.99 0.60 -43.56
CA GLY A 24 -58.64 0.30 -44.95
C GLY A 24 -58.32 -1.19 -45.17
N PRO A 25 -58.53 -1.74 -46.39
CA PRO A 25 -58.52 -3.17 -46.60
C PRO A 25 -57.11 -3.77 -46.45
N VAL A 26 -57.09 -4.98 -45.90
CA VAL A 26 -55.92 -5.76 -45.44
C VAL A 26 -55.00 -6.16 -46.58
N TYR A 27 -54.23 -5.24 -47.14
CA TYR A 27 -53.11 -5.57 -48.01
C TYR A 27 -52.21 -4.35 -48.25
N ARG A 28 -51.10 -4.25 -47.50
CA ARG A 28 -49.73 -4.03 -48.04
C ARG A 28 -48.73 -4.15 -46.89
N ARG A 29 -48.20 -5.37 -46.76
CA ARG A 29 -46.94 -5.67 -46.07
C ARG A 29 -45.82 -4.86 -46.73
N ARG A 30 -45.49 -3.68 -46.22
CA ARG A 30 -44.27 -2.94 -46.58
C ARG A 30 -43.51 -2.53 -45.32
N LYS A 31 -42.46 -3.32 -45.07
CA LYS A 31 -41.18 -3.02 -44.42
C LYS A 31 -41.22 -2.19 -43.12
N ARG A 32 -40.94 -2.90 -42.03
CA ARG A 32 -40.38 -2.44 -40.74
C ARG A 32 -39.70 -1.07 -40.85
N SER A 33 -40.22 -0.08 -40.13
CA SER A 33 -39.49 1.13 -39.76
C SER A 33 -38.34 0.76 -38.80
N PRO A 34 -37.10 1.21 -39.03
CA PRO A 34 -36.02 1.09 -38.07
C PRO A 34 -36.12 2.23 -37.07
N GLN A 35 -37.03 2.14 -36.12
CA GLN A 35 -37.10 3.05 -34.97
C GLN A 35 -37.21 2.23 -33.68
N ALA A 36 -36.17 1.46 -33.40
CA ALA A 36 -35.98 0.79 -32.10
C ALA A 36 -34.49 0.54 -31.77
N SER A 37 -33.54 1.00 -32.60
CA SER A 37 -32.10 0.81 -32.38
C SER A 37 -31.46 1.86 -31.47
N GLY A 38 -31.97 3.11 -31.46
CA GLY A 38 -31.36 4.21 -30.69
C GLY A 38 -31.46 4.08 -29.16
N ALA A 39 -32.52 3.43 -28.65
CA ALA A 39 -32.69 3.24 -27.20
C ALA A 39 -31.73 2.18 -26.64
N LEU A 40 -31.39 1.15 -27.42
CA LEU A 40 -30.44 0.10 -27.04
C LEU A 40 -28.98 0.61 -27.08
N ASP A 41 -28.66 1.50 -28.03
CA ASP A 41 -27.33 2.11 -28.12
C ASP A 41 -27.08 3.16 -27.04
N SER A 42 -28.11 3.87 -26.57
CA SER A 42 -28.00 4.81 -25.45
C SER A 42 -27.56 4.10 -24.15
N GLY A 43 -28.20 2.98 -23.80
CA GLY A 43 -27.81 2.19 -22.62
C GLY A 43 -26.41 1.59 -22.71
N ARG A 44 -26.00 1.12 -23.91
CA ARG A 44 -24.64 0.62 -24.16
C ARG A 44 -23.59 1.73 -24.07
N SER A 45 -23.91 2.92 -24.58
CA SER A 45 -23.04 4.09 -24.51
C SER A 45 -22.79 4.54 -23.06
N VAL A 46 -23.85 4.66 -22.25
CA VAL A 46 -23.74 4.98 -20.82
C VAL A 46 -22.90 3.94 -20.07
N HIS A 47 -23.11 2.65 -20.35
CA HIS A 47 -22.30 1.58 -19.76
C HIS A 47 -20.81 1.71 -20.10
N ASN A 48 -20.49 1.95 -21.38
CA ASN A 48 -19.10 2.12 -21.83
C ASN A 48 -18.44 3.34 -21.17
N GLU A 49 -19.17 4.44 -21.00
CA GLU A 49 -18.65 5.62 -20.34
C GLU A 49 -18.39 5.37 -18.85
N LEU A 50 -19.31 4.68 -18.17
CA LEU A 50 -19.12 4.29 -16.77
C LEU A 50 -17.90 3.36 -16.60
N GLU A 51 -17.76 2.36 -17.45
CA GLU A 51 -16.62 1.43 -17.42
C GLU A 51 -15.29 2.14 -17.76
N LYS A 52 -15.31 3.12 -18.67
CA LYS A 52 -14.14 3.97 -18.95
C LYS A 52 -13.73 4.77 -17.72
N ARG A 53 -14.68 5.39 -17.02
CA ARG A 53 -14.43 6.12 -15.76
C ARG A 53 -13.90 5.18 -14.68
N ARG A 54 -14.51 4.00 -14.51
CA ARG A 54 -14.04 2.97 -13.57
C ARG A 54 -12.60 2.54 -13.86
N ARG A 55 -12.26 2.28 -15.13
CA ARG A 55 -10.90 1.90 -15.55
C ARG A 55 -9.89 3.01 -15.29
N ALA A 56 -10.26 4.27 -15.53
CA ALA A 56 -9.40 5.42 -15.22
C ALA A 56 -9.12 5.52 -13.71
N GLN A 57 -10.14 5.33 -12.87
CA GLN A 57 -9.99 5.29 -11.41
C GLN A 57 -9.07 4.14 -10.97
N LEU A 58 -9.26 2.94 -11.51
CA LEU A 58 -8.41 1.79 -11.19
C LEU A 58 -6.94 2.06 -11.53
N LYS A 59 -6.67 2.63 -12.71
CA LYS A 59 -5.31 3.01 -13.11
C LYS A 59 -4.69 4.00 -12.11
N ARG A 60 -5.45 5.02 -11.68
CA ARG A 60 -4.99 5.98 -10.67
C ARG A 60 -4.65 5.29 -9.35
N CYS A 61 -5.49 4.37 -8.87
CA CYS A 61 -5.22 3.62 -7.65
C CYS A 61 -3.96 2.74 -7.76
N LEU A 62 -3.73 2.09 -8.91
CA LEU A 62 -2.54 1.28 -9.13
C LEU A 62 -1.26 2.12 -9.22
N GLU A 63 -1.31 3.30 -9.85
CA GLU A 63 -0.21 4.26 -9.85
C GLU A 63 0.14 4.73 -8.44
N GLN A 64 -0.86 5.09 -7.63
CA GLN A 64 -0.65 5.45 -6.22
C GLN A 64 -0.05 4.31 -5.41
N LEU A 65 -0.49 3.07 -5.63
CA LEU A 65 0.09 1.90 -4.98
C LEU A 65 1.56 1.73 -5.38
N LYS A 66 1.89 1.90 -6.65
CA LYS A 66 3.27 1.82 -7.15
C LYS A 66 4.18 2.82 -6.44
N GLN A 67 3.74 4.06 -6.24
CA GLN A 67 4.52 5.09 -5.54
C GLN A 67 4.84 4.75 -4.08
N GLN A 68 4.00 3.94 -3.42
CA GLN A 68 4.19 3.54 -2.03
C GLN A 68 5.11 2.33 -1.86
N MET A 69 5.43 1.62 -2.94
CA MET A 69 6.23 0.40 -2.87
C MET A 69 7.74 0.73 -2.95
N PRO A 70 8.60 0.01 -2.21
CA PRO A 70 10.05 0.13 -2.30
C PRO A 70 10.54 -0.53 -3.59
N LEU A 71 10.31 0.17 -4.69
CA LEU A 71 10.53 -0.32 -6.04
C LEU A 71 11.86 0.23 -6.56
N GLY A 72 12.83 -0.67 -6.74
CA GLY A 72 14.08 -0.32 -7.42
C GLY A 72 13.84 0.07 -8.89
N PRO A 73 14.77 0.82 -9.49
CA PRO A 73 14.66 1.32 -10.87
C PRO A 73 14.55 0.20 -11.94
N ASP A 74 14.87 -1.05 -11.61
CA ASP A 74 15.02 -2.15 -12.58
C ASP A 74 13.75 -2.94 -12.90
N CYS A 75 12.63 -2.62 -12.28
CA CYS A 75 11.36 -3.25 -12.65
C CYS A 75 10.76 -2.58 -13.90
N ALA A 76 11.38 -2.81 -15.03
CA ALA A 76 11.00 -2.23 -16.32
C ALA A 76 9.55 -2.56 -16.75
N ARG A 77 8.92 -3.63 -16.20
CA ARG A 77 7.50 -3.97 -16.44
C ARG A 77 6.79 -4.47 -15.18
N TYR A 78 5.92 -3.63 -14.63
CA TYR A 78 4.96 -4.03 -13.60
C TYR A 78 3.67 -4.53 -14.26
N THR A 79 3.26 -5.74 -13.90
CA THR A 79 1.88 -6.20 -14.14
C THR A 79 1.02 -5.88 -12.91
N THR A 80 -0.30 -5.76 -13.06
CA THR A 80 -1.20 -5.56 -11.93
C THR A 80 -1.03 -6.68 -10.88
N LEU A 81 -0.87 -7.92 -11.32
CA LEU A 81 -0.71 -9.06 -10.42
C LEU A 81 0.61 -9.01 -9.63
N SER A 82 1.73 -8.68 -10.29
CA SER A 82 3.02 -8.58 -9.60
C SER A 82 3.04 -7.45 -8.58
N LEU A 83 2.43 -6.30 -8.90
CA LEU A 83 2.28 -5.18 -7.97
C LEU A 83 1.49 -5.57 -6.71
N LEU A 84 0.35 -6.26 -6.88
CA LEU A 84 -0.47 -6.69 -5.75
C LEU A 84 0.25 -7.74 -4.87
N ARG A 85 1.01 -8.65 -5.48
CA ARG A 85 1.83 -9.63 -4.74
C ARG A 85 2.91 -8.93 -3.90
N TRP A 86 3.62 -7.97 -4.49
CA TRP A 86 4.64 -7.21 -3.77
C TRP A 86 4.06 -6.33 -2.67
N ALA A 87 2.91 -5.71 -2.89
CA ALA A 87 2.21 -4.96 -1.85
C ALA A 87 1.87 -5.84 -0.64
N ARG A 88 1.36 -7.06 -0.88
CA ARG A 88 1.08 -8.01 0.20
C ARG A 88 2.34 -8.37 0.97
N THR A 89 3.43 -8.71 0.28
CA THR A 89 4.70 -9.05 0.92
C THR A 89 5.29 -7.86 1.68
N HIS A 90 5.15 -6.64 1.16
CA HIS A 90 5.64 -5.43 1.80
C HIS A 90 4.89 -5.16 3.12
N ILE A 91 3.57 -5.28 3.12
CA ILE A 91 2.75 -5.17 4.35
C ILE A 91 3.21 -6.19 5.39
N GLN A 92 3.36 -7.46 5.01
CA GLN A 92 3.83 -8.52 5.91
C GLN A 92 5.22 -8.21 6.50
N LYS A 93 6.13 -7.65 5.68
CA LYS A 93 7.46 -7.23 6.15
C LYS A 93 7.36 -6.10 7.17
N LEU A 94 6.53 -5.08 6.92
CA LEU A 94 6.32 -3.95 7.83
C LEU A 94 5.72 -4.42 9.16
N GLU A 95 4.71 -5.30 9.13
CA GLU A 95 4.09 -5.87 10.34
C GLU A 95 5.11 -6.65 11.17
N ALA A 96 5.94 -7.48 10.53
CA ALA A 96 6.99 -8.22 11.21
C ALA A 96 8.05 -7.30 11.84
N GLN A 97 8.44 -6.23 11.12
CA GLN A 97 9.37 -5.22 11.64
C GLN A 97 8.78 -4.47 12.83
N GLU A 98 7.51 -4.06 12.75
CA GLU A 98 6.81 -3.42 13.85
C GLU A 98 6.78 -4.32 15.09
N GLN A 99 6.44 -5.60 14.91
CA GLN A 99 6.42 -6.55 16.03
C GLN A 99 7.80 -6.73 16.68
N ARG A 100 8.87 -6.81 15.88
CA ARG A 100 10.25 -6.90 16.39
C ARG A 100 10.63 -5.63 17.16
N ALA A 101 10.32 -4.45 16.61
CA ALA A 101 10.59 -3.18 17.25
C ALA A 101 9.83 -3.02 18.59
N ARG A 102 8.56 -3.46 18.65
CA ARG A 102 7.76 -3.49 19.88
C ARG A 102 8.43 -4.36 20.96
N ARG A 103 8.80 -5.59 20.62
CA ARG A 103 9.51 -6.50 21.56
C ARG A 103 10.83 -5.91 22.06
N LEU A 104 11.62 -5.31 21.17
CA LEU A 104 12.88 -4.67 21.55
C LEU A 104 12.65 -3.51 22.52
N LYS A 105 11.64 -2.66 22.24
CA LYS A 105 11.26 -1.55 23.11
C LYS A 105 10.85 -2.03 24.50
N GLU A 106 10.10 -3.12 24.61
CA GLU A 106 9.72 -3.74 25.88
C GLU A 106 10.94 -4.27 26.66
N LYS A 107 11.83 -5.01 25.99
CA LYS A 107 13.09 -5.50 26.60
C LYS A 107 13.92 -4.33 27.16
N LEU A 108 14.09 -3.27 26.38
CA LEU A 108 14.83 -2.08 26.82
C LEU A 108 14.14 -1.35 27.97
N ARG A 109 12.80 -1.28 27.98
CA ARG A 109 12.03 -0.72 29.10
C ARG A 109 12.24 -1.51 30.39
N SER A 110 12.20 -2.83 30.32
CA SER A 110 12.46 -3.72 31.47
C SER A 110 13.89 -3.55 31.98
N LYS A 111 14.89 -3.56 31.09
CA LYS A 111 16.30 -3.33 31.45
C LYS A 111 16.50 -1.97 32.12
N ARG A 112 15.90 -0.91 31.58
CA ARG A 112 15.95 0.43 32.19
C ARG A 112 15.33 0.45 33.58
N GLN A 113 14.20 -0.24 33.78
CA GLN A 113 13.56 -0.32 35.10
C GLN A 113 14.43 -1.07 36.11
N SER A 114 15.03 -2.19 35.71
CA SER A 114 15.96 -2.96 36.55
C SER A 114 17.17 -2.12 36.97
N LEU A 115 17.80 -1.43 36.02
CA LEU A 115 18.92 -0.53 36.29
C LEU A 115 18.53 0.62 37.23
N ARG A 116 17.33 1.19 37.07
CA ARG A 116 16.82 2.22 37.99
C ARG A 116 16.67 1.70 39.42
N ARG A 117 16.10 0.51 39.60
CA ARG A 117 15.98 -0.13 40.92
C ARG A 117 17.36 -0.43 41.52
N GLN A 118 18.33 -0.86 40.71
CA GLN A 118 19.71 -1.05 41.14
C GLN A 118 20.35 0.26 41.61
N LEU A 119 20.15 1.35 40.85
CA LEU A 119 20.64 2.67 41.24
C LEU A 119 19.98 3.19 42.52
N GLU A 120 18.67 2.96 42.70
CA GLU A 120 17.95 3.31 43.93
C GLU A 120 18.53 2.58 45.14
N ARG A 121 18.79 1.27 45.04
CA ARG A 121 19.43 0.47 46.11
C ARG A 121 20.85 0.92 46.45
N LEU A 122 21.62 1.37 45.46
CA LEU A 122 22.97 1.88 45.69
C LEU A 122 22.99 3.32 46.19
N ARG A 123 21.96 4.11 45.87
CA ARG A 123 21.80 5.49 46.31
C ARG A 123 21.14 5.62 47.66
N GLU A 124 20.32 4.65 48.06
CA GLU A 124 19.88 4.57 49.45
C GLU A 124 21.16 4.47 50.28
N PRO A 125 21.54 5.55 51.01
CA PRO A 125 22.66 5.44 51.92
C PRO A 125 22.30 4.27 52.83
N ALA A 126 23.23 3.35 53.06
CA ALA A 126 23.14 2.51 54.25
C ALA A 126 22.75 3.47 55.37
N GLY A 127 21.49 3.38 55.82
CA GLY A 127 20.90 4.36 56.73
C GLY A 127 21.88 4.60 57.86
N PRO A 128 21.95 5.84 58.40
CA PRO A 128 23.03 6.27 59.29
C PRO A 128 23.31 5.11 60.23
N ARG A 129 24.52 4.56 60.12
CA ARG A 129 24.99 3.51 61.01
C ARG A 129 24.68 4.05 62.39
N ALA A 130 23.60 3.53 62.98
CA ALA A 130 23.36 3.68 64.38
C ALA A 130 24.63 3.08 64.97
N ASP A 131 25.38 3.94 65.64
CA ASP A 131 26.47 3.59 66.52
C ASP A 131 25.94 2.61 67.57
N GLY A 132 25.80 1.35 67.16
CA GLY A 132 25.49 0.19 67.95
C GLY A 132 26.76 -0.62 68.01
N LEU A 133 27.54 -0.32 69.04
CA LEU A 133 28.62 -1.18 69.51
C LEU A 133 28.05 -2.60 69.76
N ASP A 134 28.85 -3.60 69.42
CA ASP A 134 28.54 -5.05 69.51
C ASP A 134 27.51 -5.52 68.47
N SER A 135 27.62 -6.66 67.78
CA SER A 135 28.26 -7.92 68.09
C SER A 135 28.72 -8.64 66.81
N SER A 136 29.80 -9.40 66.97
CA SER A 136 30.29 -10.43 66.07
C SER A 136 29.22 -11.46 65.66
N GLY A 137 29.15 -11.80 64.38
CA GLY A 137 28.30 -12.91 63.90
C GLY A 137 28.37 -13.08 62.40
N LEU A 138 29.31 -13.89 61.95
CA LEU A 138 29.48 -14.34 60.57
C LEU A 138 28.22 -15.07 60.09
N SER A 139 27.59 -14.64 59.00
CA SER A 139 26.87 -15.56 58.10
C SER A 139 26.89 -15.03 56.66
N SER A 140 27.96 -15.43 55.98
CA SER A 140 28.05 -15.53 54.53
C SER A 140 27.13 -16.66 54.08
N GLU A 141 25.92 -16.36 53.61
CA GLU A 141 25.11 -17.30 52.84
C GLU A 141 24.81 -16.71 51.47
N ARG A 142 25.62 -17.21 50.54
CA ARG A 142 25.56 -17.14 49.09
C ARG A 142 24.15 -16.83 48.56
N SER A 143 23.97 -15.63 48.02
CA SER A 143 22.88 -15.38 47.07
C SER A 143 23.34 -15.96 45.73
N ASP A 144 22.90 -17.17 45.44
CA ASP A 144 23.08 -17.84 44.15
C ASP A 144 22.19 -17.12 43.12
N SER A 145 22.74 -16.06 42.53
CA SER A 145 22.08 -15.35 41.44
C SER A 145 22.41 -16.11 40.16
N ASP A 146 21.50 -17.03 39.80
CA ASP A 146 21.45 -17.72 38.51
C ASP A 146 21.79 -16.75 37.38
N ARG A 147 23.03 -16.88 36.91
CA ARG A 147 23.55 -16.17 35.76
C ARG A 147 23.20 -17.01 34.55
N GLU A 148 21.95 -16.89 34.09
CA GLU A 148 21.61 -17.36 32.75
C GLU A 148 22.40 -16.51 31.75
N GLU A 149 23.49 -17.10 31.25
CA GLU A 149 24.22 -16.58 30.10
C GLU A 149 23.27 -16.62 28.90
N ALA A 150 22.59 -15.52 28.65
CA ALA A 150 21.87 -15.32 27.40
C ALA A 150 22.93 -15.18 26.30
N ASP A 151 23.21 -16.30 25.62
CA ASP A 151 23.95 -16.32 24.36
C ASP A 151 23.41 -15.22 23.45
N VAL A 152 24.24 -14.20 23.24
CA VAL A 152 24.02 -13.21 22.20
C VAL A 152 24.36 -13.91 20.89
N ASP A 153 23.35 -14.36 20.18
CA ASP A 153 23.49 -14.80 18.79
C ASP A 153 23.93 -13.61 17.92
N VAL A 154 25.25 -13.51 17.68
CA VAL A 154 25.89 -12.49 16.83
C VAL A 154 25.84 -12.92 15.35
N GLU A 155 25.43 -14.15 15.04
CA GLU A 155 25.57 -14.71 13.69
C GLU A 155 24.40 -14.34 12.75
N SER A 156 23.24 -13.94 13.30
CA SER A 156 22.06 -13.58 12.48
C SER A 156 22.16 -12.22 11.76
N LEU A 157 23.15 -11.38 12.10
CA LEU A 157 23.40 -10.11 11.39
C LEU A 157 24.44 -10.22 10.26
N ALA A 158 25.22 -11.31 10.21
CA ALA A 158 26.37 -11.42 9.30
C ALA A 158 26.16 -12.34 8.10
N SER A 159 25.07 -13.12 8.04
CA SER A 159 24.87 -14.07 6.94
C SER A 159 23.46 -13.95 6.36
N GLY A 160 23.32 -13.19 5.27
CA GLY A 160 22.12 -13.31 4.42
C GLY A 160 21.68 -12.11 3.57
N ALA A 161 22.30 -10.94 3.63
CA ALA A 161 21.84 -9.80 2.80
C ALA A 161 22.90 -8.77 2.37
N GLU A 162 24.19 -8.98 2.64
CA GLU A 162 25.26 -8.04 2.24
C GLU A 162 26.00 -8.49 0.95
N ALA A 163 25.60 -9.60 0.33
CA ALA A 163 26.26 -10.11 -0.89
C ALA A 163 25.77 -9.44 -2.20
N GLU A 164 24.64 -8.73 -2.19
CA GLU A 164 24.16 -8.02 -3.39
C GLU A 164 24.42 -6.50 -3.39
N LEU A 165 24.71 -5.88 -2.23
CA LEU A 165 24.91 -4.43 -2.15
C LEU A 165 26.37 -3.98 -2.34
N LEU A 166 27.34 -4.89 -2.26
CA LEU A 166 28.77 -4.57 -2.45
C LEU A 166 29.34 -4.99 -3.82
N ARG A 167 28.51 -5.52 -4.72
CA ARG A 167 28.86 -5.71 -6.15
C ARG A 167 28.67 -4.43 -6.97
N GLY A 168 28.86 -3.26 -6.36
CA GLY A 168 28.74 -1.95 -7.01
C GLY A 168 29.92 -1.01 -6.76
N PHE A 169 30.85 -1.36 -5.86
CA PHE A 169 31.97 -0.49 -5.47
C PHE A 169 33.31 -1.24 -5.46
N GLY A 170 33.56 -2.00 -6.53
CA GLY A 170 34.89 -2.52 -6.83
C GLY A 170 35.76 -1.42 -7.42
N ALA A 171 36.70 -0.90 -6.63
CA ALA A 171 37.71 0.06 -7.05
C ALA A 171 38.48 -0.46 -8.28
N GLY A 172 38.22 0.16 -9.43
CA GLY A 172 39.00 0.01 -10.65
C GLY A 172 40.39 0.59 -10.45
N ARG A 173 41.32 -0.29 -10.05
CA ARG A 173 42.76 -0.07 -10.01
C ARG A 173 43.29 0.19 -11.43
N GLU A 174 43.88 1.38 -11.59
CA GLU A 174 45.01 1.73 -12.46
C GLU A 174 44.95 1.32 -13.94
N HIS A 175 44.67 2.26 -14.85
CA HIS A 175 45.30 2.28 -16.18
C HIS A 175 45.58 3.73 -16.64
N SER A 176 46.86 4.09 -16.49
CA SER A 176 47.71 4.83 -17.43
C SER A 176 47.15 6.07 -18.16
N TYR A 177 47.69 7.21 -17.77
CA TYR A 177 47.80 8.45 -18.55
C TYR A 177 48.50 8.19 -19.89
N SER A 178 47.86 8.59 -20.99
CA SER A 178 48.58 9.02 -22.19
C SER A 178 47.80 10.14 -22.85
N HIS A 179 48.40 11.33 -22.81
CA HIS A 179 48.04 12.46 -23.64
C HIS A 179 48.15 12.07 -25.12
N GLY A 180 47.12 12.41 -25.88
CA GLY A 180 47.14 12.41 -27.34
C GLY A 180 46.03 13.34 -27.82
N GLY A 181 46.39 14.57 -28.15
CA GLY A 181 45.44 15.56 -28.64
C GLY A 181 44.85 15.16 -29.99
N SER A 182 43.63 15.62 -30.25
CA SER A 182 43.15 15.87 -31.60
C SER A 182 41.99 16.86 -31.54
N SER A 183 42.22 18.00 -32.20
CA SER A 183 41.26 19.05 -32.51
C SER A 183 40.12 18.52 -33.36
N TRP A 184 38.91 19.01 -33.12
CA TRP A 184 37.84 18.96 -34.12
C TRP A 184 37.35 20.39 -34.37
N LEU A 185 37.62 20.85 -35.60
CA LEU A 185 36.86 21.88 -36.31
C LEU A 185 35.53 21.26 -36.78
#